data_AF-A0A8H3BHV3-F1
#
_entry.id   AF-A0A8H3BHV3-F1
#
_cell.length_a   1.000
_cell.length_b   1.000
_cell.length_c   1.000
_cell.angle_alpha   90.00
_cell.angle_beta   90.00
_cell.angle_gamma   90.00
#
_symmetry.space_group_name_H-M   'P 1'
#
loop_
_entity.id
_entity.type
_entity.pdbx_description
1 polymer ?
#
loop_
_entity_poly.entity_id
_entity_poly.type
_entity_poly.pdbx_seq_one_letter_code
_entity_poly.pdbx_strand_id
1 'polypeptide(L)'
;MADHRSIYILIFHSPIFPAHWALWIPSLAQPKIGKIINAVGDPSSGFVREIERHFNLADVSGSTSTVLLSDRVEAKHVLDSDSLDSEPVDEVEKVACGIAPPEKSLKSAQKSNIPSRRVEIKNCQTWLRDFIARLGTD
;
A
#
# COMPACT_ATOMS: atom_id res chain seq x y z
N MET A 1 -25.49 -16.11 1.28
CA MET A 1 -24.94 -15.11 0.33
C MET A 1 -23.59 -14.73 0.90
N ALA A 2 -22.50 -14.89 0.14
CA ALA A 2 -21.20 -14.44 0.63
C ALA A 2 -21.20 -12.91 0.62
N ASP A 3 -20.90 -12.30 1.77
CA ASP A 3 -20.61 -10.88 1.80
C ASP A 3 -19.27 -10.66 1.10
N HIS A 4 -19.24 -9.73 0.16
CA HIS A 4 -18.04 -9.39 -0.59
C HIS A 4 -17.56 -7.99 -0.19
N ARG A 5 -16.25 -7.78 -0.32
CA ARG A 5 -15.57 -6.53 -0.02
C ARG A 5 -15.01 -5.97 -1.32
N SER A 6 -15.16 -4.67 -1.46
CA SER A 6 -14.48 -3.92 -2.52
C SER A 6 -13.10 -3.47 -2.02
N ILE A 7 -12.08 -3.75 -2.82
CA ILE A 7 -10.71 -3.30 -2.62
C ILE A 7 -10.37 -2.33 -3.75
N TYR A 8 -9.68 -1.25 -3.41
CA TYR A 8 -9.30 -0.18 -4.32
C TYR A 8 -7.80 0.07 -4.24
N ILE A 9 -7.25 0.62 -5.32
CA ILE A 9 -6.02 1.41 -5.26
C ILE A 9 -6.41 2.84 -4.96
N LEU A 10 -5.89 3.41 -3.88
CA LEU A 10 -5.96 4.83 -3.57
C LEU A 10 -4.70 5.52 -4.08
N ILE A 11 -4.89 6.54 -4.90
CA ILE A 11 -3.81 7.30 -5.54
C ILE A 11 -3.82 8.70 -4.94
N PHE A 12 -2.71 9.09 -4.32
CA PHE A 12 -2.45 10.46 -3.89
C PHE A 12 -1.61 11.15 -4.97
N HIS A 13 -2.20 12.15 -5.61
CA HIS A 13 -1.55 12.86 -6.71
C HIS A 13 -0.56 13.89 -6.18
N SER A 14 0.57 14.03 -6.87
CA SER A 14 1.54 15.09 -6.61
C SER A 14 1.93 15.76 -7.93
N PRO A 15 1.99 17.10 -7.98
CA PRO A 15 2.41 17.81 -9.19
C PRO A 15 3.93 17.70 -9.43
N ILE A 16 4.72 17.37 -8.41
CA ILE A 16 6.19 17.45 -8.44
C ILE A 16 6.89 16.13 -8.06
N PHE A 17 6.15 15.15 -7.54
CA PHE A 17 6.67 13.83 -7.20
C PHE A 17 5.83 12.73 -7.87
N PRO A 18 6.37 11.52 -8.05
CA PRO A 18 5.54 10.36 -8.41
C PRO A 18 4.37 10.20 -7.43
N ALA A 19 3.20 9.83 -7.94
CA ALA A 19 2.03 9.62 -7.12
C ALA A 19 2.26 8.52 -6.06
N HIS A 20 1.79 8.76 -4.84
CA HIS A 20 1.82 7.74 -3.79
C HIS A 20 0.62 6.81 -3.94
N TRP A 21 0.86 5.50 -3.93
CA TRP A 21 -0.19 4.49 -4.07
C TRP A 21 -0.34 3.70 -2.79
N ALA A 22 -1.59 3.40 -2.45
CA ALA A 22 -1.96 2.57 -1.33
C ALA A 22 -3.07 1.60 -1.73
N LEU A 23 -3.16 0.46 -1.04
CA LEU A 23 -4.37 -0.36 -1.03
C LEU A 23 -5.38 0.30 -0.08
N TRP A 24 -6.62 0.45 -0.52
CA TRP A 24 -7.71 1.01 0.27
C TRP A 24 -8.88 0.03 0.33
N ILE A 25 -9.34 -0.24 1.55
CA ILE A 25 -10.45 -1.15 1.83
C ILE A 25 -11.44 -0.43 2.77
N PRO A 26 -12.57 0.08 2.24
CA PRO A 26 -13.61 0.68 3.06
C PRO A 26 -14.15 -0.30 4.10
N SER A 27 -14.46 0.19 5.30
CA SER A 27 -15.25 -0.56 6.28
C SER A 27 -16.65 -0.82 5.73
N LEU A 28 -17.23 -1.98 6.08
CA LEU A 28 -18.62 -2.29 5.76
C LEU A 28 -19.59 -1.38 6.52
N ALA A 29 -19.28 -1.06 7.77
CA ALA A 29 -20.14 -0.24 8.62
C ALA A 29 -20.04 1.25 8.28
N GLN A 30 -18.84 1.72 7.91
CA GLN A 30 -18.57 3.14 7.65
C GLN A 30 -17.73 3.31 6.37
N PRO A 31 -18.32 3.37 5.17
CA PRO A 31 -17.57 3.33 3.91
C PRO A 31 -16.56 4.48 3.65
N LYS A 32 -16.56 5.53 4.48
CA LYS A 32 -15.57 6.62 4.44
C LYS A 32 -14.33 6.35 5.31
N ILE A 33 -14.46 5.42 6.26
CA ILE A 33 -13.41 4.97 7.16
C ILE A 33 -13.04 3.54 6.76
N GLY A 34 -11.78 3.17 6.92
CA GLY A 34 -11.34 1.85 6.54
C GLY A 34 -9.85 1.66 6.66
N LYS A 35 -9.38 0.62 5.99
CA LYS A 35 -8.00 0.18 6.06
C LYS A 35 -7.22 0.71 4.88
N ILE A 36 -6.10 1.37 5.17
CA ILE A 36 -5.08 1.71 4.18
C ILE A 36 -3.82 0.89 4.44
N ILE A 37 -3.26 0.31 3.38
CA ILE A 37 -2.00 -0.45 3.43
C ILE A 37 -1.08 0.12 2.36
N ASN A 38 0.11 0.56 2.74
CA ASN A 38 1.04 1.21 1.82
C ASN A 38 2.50 1.02 2.24
N ALA A 39 3.41 1.48 1.39
CA ALA A 39 4.82 1.63 1.71
C ALA A 39 5.16 3.14 1.70
N VAL A 40 5.43 3.71 2.87
CA VAL A 40 5.73 5.14 3.06
C VAL A 40 7.23 5.34 3.15
N GLY A 41 7.74 6.40 2.51
CA GLY A 41 9.16 6.73 2.50
C GLY A 41 9.59 7.26 1.15
N ASP A 42 10.91 7.23 0.91
CA ASP A 42 11.48 7.76 -0.32
C ASP A 42 12.74 6.98 -0.75
N PRO A 43 13.18 7.07 -2.02
CA PRO A 43 14.32 6.31 -2.52
C PRO A 43 15.66 6.57 -1.79
N SER A 44 15.79 7.67 -1.04
CA SER A 44 17.00 8.02 -0.28
C SER A 44 16.97 7.48 1.15
N SER A 45 15.81 7.50 1.81
CA SER A 45 15.64 7.02 3.18
C SER A 45 15.17 5.56 3.28
N GLY A 46 14.67 5.01 2.18
CA GLY A 46 14.02 3.70 2.13
C GLY A 46 12.53 3.84 2.41
N PHE A 47 11.83 2.71 2.39
CA PHE A 47 10.39 2.66 2.64
C PHE A 47 10.07 1.76 3.83
N VAL A 48 8.97 2.06 4.51
CA VAL A 48 8.41 1.28 5.60
C VAL A 48 6.97 0.93 5.24
N ARG A 49 6.55 -0.31 5.52
CA ARG A 49 5.15 -0.72 5.35
C ARG A 49 4.34 -0.16 6.51
N GLU A 50 3.24 0.49 6.19
CA GLU A 50 2.27 0.97 7.18
C GLU A 50 0.89 0.36 6.91
N ILE A 51 0.18 0.07 8.00
CA ILE A 51 -1.19 -0.42 8.01
C ILE A 51 -1.95 0.46 8.99
N GLU A 52 -2.88 1.25 8.49
CA GLU A 52 -3.76 2.06 9.32
C GLU A 52 -5.20 1.59 9.11
N ARG A 53 -5.80 1.03 10.16
CA ARG A 53 -7.09 0.33 10.10
C ARG A 53 -8.31 1.25 10.22
N HIS A 54 -8.07 2.51 10.58
CA HIS A 54 -9.08 3.55 10.81
C HIS A 54 -8.84 4.81 9.98
N PHE A 55 -8.23 4.64 8.82
CA PHE A 55 -7.97 5.75 7.93
C PHE A 55 -9.30 6.35 7.45
N ASN A 56 -9.47 7.65 7.67
CA ASN A 56 -10.63 8.39 7.21
C ASN A 56 -10.30 9.10 5.90
N LEU A 57 -10.89 8.64 4.80
CA LEU A 57 -10.66 9.21 3.48
C LEU A 57 -11.11 10.67 3.38
N ALA A 58 -12.04 11.10 4.24
CA ALA A 58 -12.52 12.48 4.29
C ALA A 58 -11.49 13.48 4.87
N ASP A 59 -10.53 12.99 5.66
CA ASP A 59 -9.52 13.83 6.31
C ASP A 59 -8.30 14.06 5.41
N VAL A 60 -8.25 13.40 4.25
CA VAL A 60 -7.15 13.53 3.31
C VAL A 60 -7.18 14.91 2.66
N SER A 61 -6.07 15.63 2.81
CA SER A 61 -5.81 16.86 2.06
C SER A 61 -5.18 16.57 0.70
N GLY A 62 -5.48 17.41 -0.29
CA GLY A 62 -4.94 17.29 -1.64
C GLY A 62 -5.82 16.46 -2.59
N SER A 63 -5.29 16.19 -3.79
CA SER A 63 -6.03 15.48 -4.83
C SER A 63 -5.82 13.97 -4.71
N THR A 64 -6.93 13.24 -4.58
CA THR A 64 -6.94 11.78 -4.57
C THR A 64 -7.91 11.21 -5.60
N SER A 65 -7.66 9.96 -6.00
CA SER A 65 -8.60 9.17 -6.79
C SER A 65 -8.53 7.71 -6.38
N THR A 66 -9.63 6.98 -6.52
CA THR A 66 -9.69 5.53 -6.31
C THR A 66 -9.87 4.79 -7.62
N VAL A 67 -9.23 3.63 -7.73
CA VAL A 67 -9.42 2.66 -8.83
C VAL A 67 -9.88 1.36 -8.22
N LEU A 68 -11.05 0.84 -8.64
CA LEU A 68 -11.54 -0.45 -8.17
C LEU A 68 -10.58 -1.56 -8.63
N LEU A 69 -10.06 -2.32 -7.67
CA LEU A 69 -9.20 -3.47 -7.92
C LEU A 69 -10.05 -4.75 -8.03
N SER A 70 -10.96 -4.96 -7.08
CA SER A 70 -11.90 -6.08 -7.05
C SER A 70 -13.10 -5.74 -6.19
N ASP A 71 -14.29 -6.20 -6.58
CA ASP A 71 -15.55 -6.11 -5.82
C ASP A 71 -16.00 -7.47 -5.26
N ARG A 72 -15.16 -8.51 -5.42
CA ARG A 72 -15.51 -9.92 -5.15
C ARG A 72 -14.59 -10.58 -4.12
N VAL A 73 -13.96 -9.81 -3.24
CA VAL A 73 -13.15 -10.40 -2.17
C VAL A 73 -14.08 -10.92 -1.08
N GLU A 74 -14.04 -12.21 -0.76
CA GLU A 74 -14.88 -12.75 0.32
C GLU A 74 -14.57 -12.05 1.64
N ALA A 75 -15.61 -11.58 2.34
CA ALA A 75 -15.46 -10.80 3.56
C ALA A 75 -14.70 -11.52 4.68
N LYS A 76 -14.65 -12.86 4.67
CA LYS A 76 -13.86 -13.65 5.62
C LYS A 76 -12.35 -13.36 5.57
N HIS A 77 -11.85 -12.81 4.45
CA HIS A 77 -10.44 -12.47 4.27
C HIS A 77 -10.08 -11.05 4.72
N VAL A 78 -11.07 -10.23 5.08
CA VAL A 78 -10.89 -8.82 5.46
C VAL A 78 -11.62 -8.54 6.76
N LEU A 79 -10.86 -8.24 7.81
CA LEU A 79 -11.40 -7.89 9.12
C LEU A 79 -11.35 -6.37 9.33
N ASP A 80 -12.51 -5.79 9.67
CA ASP A 80 -12.59 -4.46 10.26
C ASP A 80 -12.17 -4.62 11.73
N SER A 81 -11.00 -4.09 12.09
CA SER A 81 -10.44 -4.26 13.42
C SER A 81 -9.96 -2.91 13.96
N ASP A 82 -10.33 -2.67 15.22
CA ASP A 82 -9.93 -1.47 15.94
C ASP A 82 -8.63 -1.66 16.73
N SER A 83 -7.97 -2.81 16.55
CA SER A 83 -6.72 -3.12 17.25
C SER A 83 -5.61 -2.14 16.86
N LEU A 84 -4.93 -1.63 17.89
CA LEU A 84 -3.72 -0.82 17.78
C LEU A 84 -2.45 -1.70 17.68
N ASP A 85 -2.59 -3.03 17.70
CA ASP A 85 -1.47 -3.96 17.65
C ASP A 85 -0.86 -3.98 16.25
N SER A 86 0.47 -4.08 16.19
CA SER A 86 1.21 -4.15 14.93
C SER A 86 1.07 -5.49 14.19
N GLU A 87 0.48 -6.50 14.83
CA GLU A 87 0.30 -7.83 14.25
C GLU A 87 -0.80 -7.85 13.19
N PRO A 88 -0.62 -8.57 12.08
CA PRO A 88 -1.62 -8.65 11.02
C PRO A 88 -2.88 -9.38 11.49
N VAL A 89 -4.05 -8.78 11.27
CA VAL A 89 -5.33 -9.32 11.78
C VAL A 89 -6.12 -10.14 10.74
N ASP A 90 -5.79 -10.03 9.46
CA ASP A 90 -6.46 -10.74 8.37
C ASP A 90 -5.50 -11.18 7.27
N GLU A 91 -6.01 -11.92 6.28
CA GLU A 91 -5.19 -12.48 5.20
C GLU A 91 -4.56 -11.40 4.33
N VAL A 92 -5.25 -10.28 4.09
CA VAL A 92 -4.72 -9.18 3.29
C VAL A 92 -3.53 -8.52 3.98
N GLU A 93 -3.61 -8.28 5.28
CA GLU A 93 -2.51 -7.76 6.10
C GLU A 93 -1.35 -8.77 6.19
N LYS A 94 -1.64 -10.06 6.33
CA LYS A 94 -0.59 -11.11 6.35
C LYS A 94 0.20 -11.12 5.06
N VAL A 95 -0.47 -11.04 3.90
CA VAL A 95 0.19 -10.97 2.60
C VAL A 95 1.05 -9.70 2.51
N ALA A 96 0.54 -8.54 2.93
CA ALA A 96 1.32 -7.30 2.98
C ALA A 96 2.57 -7.44 3.87
N CYS A 97 2.42 -8.09 5.03
CA CYS A 97 3.51 -8.33 5.97
C CYS A 97 4.60 -9.25 5.43
N GLY A 98 4.24 -10.20 4.57
CA GLY A 98 5.17 -11.11 3.89
C GLY A 98 6.00 -10.48 2.78
N ILE A 99 5.77 -9.20 2.45
CA ILE A 99 6.49 -8.48 1.38
C ILE A 99 7.39 -7.42 2.01
N ALA A 100 8.69 -7.55 1.79
CA ALA A 100 9.65 -6.56 2.24
C ALA A 100 9.40 -5.20 1.55
N PRO A 101 9.33 -4.08 2.30
CA PRO A 101 9.30 -2.75 1.73
C PRO A 101 10.54 -2.49 0.85
N PRO A 102 10.46 -1.58 -0.14
CA PRO A 102 11.62 -1.21 -0.94
C PRO A 102 12.75 -0.63 -0.08
N GLU A 103 13.96 -1.17 -0.27
CA GLU A 103 15.17 -0.64 0.35
C GLU A 103 15.65 0.65 -0.33
N LYS A 104 16.59 1.34 0.32
CA LYS A 104 17.27 2.53 -0.20
C LYS A 104 17.89 2.23 -1.58
N SER A 105 17.42 2.93 -2.60
CA SER A 105 17.86 2.74 -3.99
C SER A 105 18.85 3.81 -4.45
N LEU A 106 18.89 4.98 -3.79
CA LEU A 106 19.86 6.03 -4.09
C LEU A 106 21.16 5.81 -3.31
N LYS A 107 22.27 5.65 -4.04
CA LYS A 107 23.62 5.65 -3.45
C LYS A 107 24.12 7.08 -3.29
N SER A 108 24.77 7.39 -2.16
CA SER A 108 25.48 8.65 -1.97
C SER A 108 26.52 8.85 -3.07
N ALA A 109 26.67 10.08 -3.59
CA ALA A 109 27.56 10.43 -4.70
C ALA A 109 29.07 10.36 -4.35
N GLN A 110 29.46 9.66 -3.29
CA GLN A 110 30.87 9.49 -2.92
C GLN A 110 31.48 8.28 -3.66
N LYS A 111 32.31 8.61 -4.65
CA LYS A 111 33.37 7.79 -5.28
C LYS A 111 33.00 6.33 -5.57
N SER A 112 32.49 6.07 -6.77
CA SER A 112 32.76 4.79 -7.42
C SER A 112 33.09 5.00 -8.89
N ASN A 113 34.32 4.67 -9.29
CA ASN A 113 34.77 4.58 -10.68
C ASN A 113 34.19 3.33 -11.37
N ILE A 114 32.95 2.94 -11.04
CA ILE A 114 32.30 1.73 -11.53
C ILE A 114 31.30 2.14 -12.61
N PRO A 115 31.27 1.47 -13.78
CA PRO A 115 30.29 1.75 -14.83
C PRO A 115 28.87 1.69 -14.23
N SER A 116 28.10 2.76 -14.44
CA SER A 116 26.75 2.87 -13.88
C SER A 116 25.84 1.82 -14.50
N ARG A 117 25.69 0.66 -13.83
CA ARG A 117 24.58 -0.25 -14.11
C ARG A 117 23.30 0.50 -13.73
N ARG A 118 22.37 0.64 -14.68
CA ARG A 118 21.07 1.28 -14.44
C ARG A 118 20.38 0.56 -13.29
N VAL A 119 20.32 1.19 -12.11
CA VAL A 119 19.62 0.67 -10.94
C VAL A 119 18.13 0.93 -11.18
N GLU A 120 17.32 -0.12 -11.15
CA GLU A 120 15.87 0.03 -11.13
C GLU A 120 15.46 0.62 -9.78
N ILE A 121 14.86 1.80 -9.81
CA ILE A 121 14.43 2.49 -8.59
C ILE A 121 13.12 1.85 -8.14
N LYS A 122 13.15 1.14 -7.00
CA LYS A 122 11.94 0.63 -6.35
C LYS A 122 11.32 1.71 -5.46
N ASN A 123 9.99 1.78 -5.45
CA ASN A 123 9.18 2.74 -4.70
C ASN A 123 7.84 2.13 -4.23
N CYS A 124 6.97 2.94 -3.64
CA CYS A 124 5.65 2.52 -3.16
C CYS A 124 4.78 1.87 -4.25
N GLN A 125 4.86 2.34 -5.49
CA GLN A 125 4.09 1.80 -6.62
C GLN A 125 4.58 0.40 -6.98
N THR A 126 5.89 0.18 -7.02
CA THR A 126 6.45 -1.17 -7.27
C THR A 126 6.07 -2.14 -6.15
N TRP A 127 6.11 -1.69 -4.90
CA TRP A 127 5.72 -2.53 -3.76
C TRP A 127 4.23 -2.90 -3.80
N LEU A 128 3.35 -1.93 -4.10
CA LEU A 128 1.92 -2.21 -4.20
C LEU A 128 1.60 -3.17 -5.36
N ARG A 129 2.32 -3.09 -6.47
CA ARG A 129 2.18 -4.05 -7.57
C ARG A 129 2.54 -5.47 -7.14
N ASP A 130 3.66 -5.65 -6.43
CA ASP A 130 4.07 -6.95 -5.88
C ASP A 130 3.03 -7.46 -4.87
N PHE A 131 2.44 -6.56 -4.09
CA PHE A 131 1.37 -6.88 -3.14
C PHE A 131 0.11 -7.36 -3.83
N ILE A 132 -0.40 -6.62 -4.80
CA ILE A 132 -1.58 -7.01 -5.58
C ILE A 132 -1.34 -8.34 -6.31
N ALA A 133 -0.15 -8.56 -6.87
CA ALA A 133 0.18 -9.80 -7.54
C ALA A 133 0.08 -11.02 -6.61
N ARG A 134 0.46 -10.88 -5.33
CA ARG A 134 0.36 -11.94 -4.32
C ARG A 134 -1.04 -12.14 -3.75
N LEU A 135 -1.89 -11.11 -3.82
CA LEU A 135 -3.31 -11.25 -3.47
C LEU A 135 -4.08 -12.03 -4.55
N GLY A 136 -3.64 -11.97 -5.81
CA GLY A 136 -4.29 -12.60 -6.96
C GLY A 136 -3.79 -14.01 -7.32
N THR A 137 -2.95 -14.62 -6.48
CA THR A 137 -2.46 -15.99 -6.65
C THR A 137 -3.14 -16.94 -5.66
N ASP A 138 -4.37 -17.35 -5.99
CA ASP A 138 -4.82 -18.76 -6.13
C ASP A 138 -6.34 -18.85 -6.32
#